data_AF-A0A831XID7-F1
#
_entry.id   AF-A0A831XID7-F1
#
_cell.length_a   1.000
_cell.length_b   1.000
_cell.length_c   1.000
_cell.angle_alpha   90.00
_cell.angle_beta   90.00
_cell.angle_gamma   90.00
#
_symmetry.space_group_name_H-M   'P 1'
#
loop_
_entity.id
_entity.type
_entity.pdbx_description
1 polymer ?
#
loop_
_entity_poly.entity_id
_entity_poly.type
_entity_poly.pdbx_seq_one_letter_code
_entity_poly.pdbx_strand_id
1 'polypeptide(L)'
;YLKALAVARLALDNLLHFQASWPTLGFKVAQAALYYGADDFGSTMLEENVVSAAGGHGRTHATVRQIVRHIVDAGFRPAERDPLYRILRYPDPEAILREPEPVELPLA
;
A
#
# COMPACT_ATOMS: atom_id res chain seq x y z
N TYR A 1 8.65 -1.15 14.20
CA TYR A 1 7.34 -1.26 13.51
C TYR A 1 6.91 -2.71 13.32
N LEU A 2 7.57 -3.52 12.48
CA LEU A 2 7.12 -4.89 12.13
C LEU A 2 6.81 -5.80 13.33
N LYS A 3 7.67 -5.82 14.36
CA LYS A 3 7.40 -6.55 15.60
C LYS A 3 6.11 -6.10 16.29
N ALA A 4 5.87 -4.79 16.36
CA ALA A 4 4.68 -4.23 16.97
C ALA A 4 3.42 -4.56 16.14
N LEU A 5 3.51 -4.53 14.81
CA LEU A 5 2.45 -4.96 13.92
C LEU A 5 2.06 -6.43 14.16
N ALA A 6 3.05 -7.33 14.20
CA ALA A 6 2.78 -8.75 14.46
C ALA A 6 2.17 -9.00 15.84
N VAL A 7 2.65 -8.31 16.88
CA VAL A 7 2.04 -8.37 18.22
C VAL A 7 0.60 -7.86 18.18
N ALA A 8 0.33 -6.74 17.51
CA ALA A 8 -1.01 -6.18 17.37
C ALA A 8 -1.96 -7.14 16.63
N ARG A 9 -1.49 -7.79 15.55
CA ARG A 9 -2.28 -8.79 14.80
C ARG A 9 -2.70 -9.97 15.66
N LEU A 10 -1.86 -10.38 16.60
CA LEU A 10 -2.17 -11.48 17.53
C LEU A 10 -3.03 -11.02 18.71
N ALA A 11 -2.84 -9.80 19.20
CA ALA A 11 -3.50 -9.29 20.41
C ALA A 11 -4.88 -8.68 20.15
N LEU A 12 -5.10 -8.12 18.96
CA LEU A 12 -6.36 -7.48 18.56
C LEU A 12 -7.14 -8.40 17.64
N ASP A 13 -7.63 -9.52 18.20
CA ASP A 13 -8.34 -10.58 17.48
C ASP A 13 -9.70 -10.14 16.89
N ASN A 14 -10.21 -8.99 17.33
CA ASN A 14 -11.45 -8.38 16.87
C ASN A 14 -11.25 -7.39 15.71
N LEU A 15 -10.01 -7.11 15.30
CA LEU A 15 -9.69 -6.26 14.15
C LEU A 15 -9.23 -7.13 12.97
N LEU A 16 -9.99 -7.11 11.88
CA LEU A 16 -9.74 -7.98 10.73
C LEU A 16 -8.58 -7.50 9.85
N HIS A 17 -8.45 -6.18 9.69
CA HIS A 17 -7.58 -5.55 8.70
C HIS A 17 -6.54 -4.66 9.35
N PHE A 18 -5.30 -4.80 8.90
CA PHE A 18 -4.18 -3.95 9.31
C PHE A 18 -3.52 -3.31 8.10
N GLN A 19 -3.42 -1.99 8.13
CA GLN A 19 -2.79 -1.21 7.06
C GLN A 19 -1.28 -1.14 7.21
N ALA A 20 -0.57 -1.43 6.12
CA ALA A 20 0.86 -1.18 6.00
C ALA A 20 1.12 0.33 5.92
N SER A 21 2.02 0.83 6.76
CA SER A 21 2.36 2.26 6.82
C SER A 21 3.35 2.68 5.72
N TRP A 22 3.01 2.41 4.46
CA TRP A 22 3.87 2.75 3.32
C TRP A 22 4.10 4.27 3.13
N PRO A 23 3.16 5.20 3.43
CA PRO A 23 3.42 6.63 3.23
C PRO A 23 4.49 7.21 4.14
N THR A 24 4.64 6.62 5.34
CA THR A 24 5.59 7.08 6.35
C THR A 24 6.87 6.25 6.34
N LEU A 25 6.77 4.93 6.11
CA LEU A 25 7.90 4.00 6.23
C LEU A 25 8.44 3.50 4.88
N GLY A 26 7.80 3.87 3.78
CA GLY A 26 8.18 3.48 2.42
C GLY A 26 7.73 2.08 2.00
N PHE A 27 7.81 1.82 0.69
CA PHE A 27 7.31 0.60 0.07
C PHE A 27 8.00 -0.68 0.54
N LYS A 28 9.32 -0.65 0.79
CA LYS A 28 10.07 -1.84 1.24
C LYS A 28 9.58 -2.33 2.60
N VAL A 29 9.31 -1.41 3.53
CA VAL A 29 8.76 -1.75 4.85
C VAL A 29 7.34 -2.28 4.71
N ALA A 30 6.54 -1.72 3.79
CA ALA A 30 5.20 -2.19 3.53
C ALA A 30 5.15 -3.60 2.92
N GLN A 31 6.06 -3.94 2.01
CA GLN A 31 6.21 -5.31 1.51
C GLN A 31 6.50 -6.30 2.64
N ALA A 32 7.43 -5.95 3.53
CA ALA A 32 7.71 -6.78 4.69
C ALA A 32 6.49 -6.89 5.61
N ALA A 33 5.73 -5.80 5.81
CA ALA A 33 4.56 -5.78 6.68
C ALA A 33 3.48 -6.82 6.32
N LEU A 34 3.36 -7.19 5.04
CA LEU A 34 2.44 -8.25 4.59
C LEU A 34 2.72 -9.59 5.28
N TYR A 35 3.99 -9.90 5.56
CA TYR A 35 4.40 -11.10 6.30
C TYR A 35 4.23 -10.98 7.82
N TYR A 36 3.97 -9.77 8.33
CA TYR A 36 3.81 -9.48 9.76
C TYR A 36 2.36 -9.21 10.15
N GLY A 37 1.40 -9.52 9.26
CA GLY A 37 -0.03 -9.45 9.57
C GLY A 37 -0.78 -8.27 8.98
N ALA A 38 -0.12 -7.40 8.20
CA ALA A 38 -0.83 -6.43 7.38
C ALA A 38 -1.45 -7.12 6.15
N ASP A 39 -2.65 -6.68 5.78
CA ASP A 39 -3.36 -7.14 4.57
C ASP A 39 -3.85 -5.96 3.71
N ASP A 40 -3.70 -4.74 4.20
CA ASP A 40 -4.09 -3.53 3.48
C ASP A 40 -2.86 -2.71 3.10
N PHE A 41 -2.60 -2.59 1.80
CA PHE A 41 -1.53 -1.74 1.25
C PHE A 41 -1.97 -0.26 1.11
N GLY A 42 -3.08 0.11 1.75
CA GLY A 42 -3.64 1.45 1.82
C GLY A 42 -4.32 1.88 0.52
N SER A 43 -4.93 3.08 0.55
CA SER A 43 -5.48 3.68 -0.66
C SER A 43 -4.34 4.25 -1.54
N THR A 44 -4.47 4.14 -2.86
CA THR A 44 -3.79 5.07 -3.75
C THR A 44 -4.23 6.46 -3.34
N MET A 45 -3.29 7.31 -2.90
CA MET A 45 -3.56 8.73 -2.71
C MET A 45 -3.69 9.34 -4.11
N LEU A 46 -4.79 9.02 -4.80
CA LEU A 46 -5.00 9.43 -6.19
C LEU A 46 -5.08 10.96 -6.28
N GLU A 47 -5.61 11.60 -5.24
CA GLU A 47 -5.36 12.98 -4.87
C GLU A 47 -5.68 13.09 -3.37
N GLU A 48 -4.74 13.50 -2.52
CA GLU A 48 -5.05 14.37 -1.37
C GLU A 48 -3.81 14.73 -0.56
N ASN A 49 -3.69 16.03 -0.32
CA ASN A 49 -2.64 16.74 0.38
C ASN A 49 -2.67 16.51 1.90
N VAL A 50 -2.60 15.27 2.40
CA VAL A 50 -2.65 15.02 3.86
C VAL A 50 -1.26 14.99 4.49
N VAL A 51 -0.26 14.42 3.80
CA VAL A 51 1.13 14.37 4.32
C VAL A 51 1.81 15.76 4.26
N SER A 52 1.38 16.65 3.35
CA SER A 52 1.90 18.02 3.29
C SER A 52 1.49 18.87 4.50
N ALA A 53 0.33 18.59 5.10
CA ALA A 53 -0.13 19.30 6.30
C ALA A 53 0.62 18.88 7.58
N ALA A 54 1.32 17.73 7.55
CA ALA A 54 2.05 17.16 8.69
C ALA A 54 3.58 17.41 8.64
N GLY A 55 4.07 18.26 7.73
CA GLY A 55 5.49 18.64 7.66
C GLY A 55 6.45 17.58 7.12
N GLY A 56 5.92 16.49 6.55
CA GLY A 56 6.73 15.44 5.92
C GLY A 56 7.30 15.91 4.58
N HIS A 57 8.63 16.08 4.51
CA HIS A 57 9.33 16.41 3.27
C HIS A 57 9.38 15.15 2.38
N GLY A 58 8.45 15.04 1.43
CA GLY A 58 8.49 14.00 0.39
C GLY A 58 7.10 13.64 -0.13
N ARG A 59 6.73 14.18 -1.30
CA ARG A 59 5.57 13.70 -2.05
C ARG A 59 5.88 12.31 -2.60
N THR A 60 5.42 11.26 -1.93
CA THR A 60 5.46 9.91 -2.52
C THR A 60 4.11 9.64 -3.16
N HIS A 61 3.98 9.98 -4.45
CA HIS A 61 2.81 9.57 -5.24
C HIS A 61 2.91 8.06 -5.48
N ALA A 62 2.04 7.27 -4.84
CA ALA A 62 1.93 5.85 -5.14
C ALA A 62 0.93 5.63 -6.26
N THR A 63 1.41 5.10 -7.38
CA THR A 63 0.56 4.66 -8.48
C THR A 63 0.00 3.27 -8.21
N VAL A 64 -1.15 2.95 -8.82
CA VAL A 64 -1.73 1.59 -8.79
C VAL A 64 -0.68 0.56 -9.20
N ARG A 65 0.09 0.87 -10.25
CA ARG A 65 1.18 0.03 -10.75
C ARG A 65 2.25 -0.25 -9.68
N GLN A 66 2.69 0.75 -8.92
CA GLN A 66 3.68 0.56 -7.85
C GLN A 66 3.13 -0.31 -6.72
N ILE A 67 1.88 -0.07 -6.30
CA ILE A 67 1.23 -0.88 -5.26
C ILE A 67 1.13 -2.34 -5.72
N VAL A 68 0.61 -2.57 -6.93
CA VAL A 68 0.51 -3.92 -7.54
C VAL A 68 1.89 -4.58 -7.61
N ARG A 69 2.90 -3.86 -8.09
CA ARG A 69 4.28 -4.36 -8.17
C ARG A 69 4.76 -4.83 -6.81
N HIS A 70 4.58 -4.01 -5.77
CA HIS A 70 5.07 -4.33 -4.44
C HIS A 70 4.36 -5.53 -3.81
N ILE A 71 3.04 -5.64 -4.00
CA ILE A 71 2.27 -6.79 -3.51
C ILE A 71 2.70 -8.09 -4.21
N VAL A 72 2.85 -8.06 -5.54
CA VAL A 72 3.25 -9.23 -6.34
C VAL A 72 4.69 -9.65 -6.05
N ASP A 73 5.63 -8.69 -6.00
CA ASP A 73 7.03 -8.97 -5.66
C ASP A 73 7.17 -9.56 -4.26
N ALA A 74 6.23 -9.25 -3.35
CA ALA A 74 6.15 -9.85 -2.03
C ALA A 74 5.48 -11.24 -2.04
N GLY A 75 5.03 -11.78 -3.18
CA GLY A 75 4.41 -13.10 -3.30
C GLY A 75 2.91 -13.14 -2.96
N PHE A 76 2.24 -11.98 -2.86
CA PHE A 76 0.82 -11.89 -2.53
C PHE A 76 -0.03 -11.56 -3.76
N ARG A 77 -1.35 -11.77 -3.66
CA ARG A 77 -2.32 -11.44 -4.70
C ARG A 77 -2.94 -10.07 -4.43
N PRO A 78 -2.77 -9.08 -5.32
CA PRO A 78 -3.42 -7.77 -5.16
C PRO A 78 -4.94 -7.90 -5.33
N ALA A 79 -5.67 -7.09 -4.58
CA ALA A 79 -7.12 -6.97 -4.67
C ALA A 79 -7.53 -5.51 -4.51
N GLU A 80 -8.51 -5.08 -5.29
CA GLU A 80 -9.12 -3.77 -5.15
C GLU A 80 -10.33 -3.88 -4.22
N ARG A 81 -10.41 -2.95 -3.26
CA ARG A 81 -11.45 -2.94 -2.22
C ARG A 81 -12.20 -1.61 -2.17
N ASP A 82 -13.43 -1.64 -1.67
CA ASP A 82 -14.13 -0.44 -1.23
C ASP A 82 -13.61 0.04 0.16
N PRO A 83 -14.05 1.20 0.68
CA PRO A 83 -13.69 1.66 2.03
C PRO A 83 -14.20 0.75 3.17
N LEU A 84 -15.14 -0.16 2.88
CA LEU A 84 -15.68 -1.14 3.81
C LEU A 84 -15.01 -2.51 3.65
N TYR A 85 -13.85 -2.56 2.97
CA TYR A 85 -13.05 -3.77 2.72
C TYR A 85 -13.74 -4.86 1.90
N ARG A 86 -14.81 -4.52 1.18
CA ARG A 86 -15.40 -5.46 0.21
C ARG A 86 -14.51 -5.52 -1.01
N ILE A 87 -14.12 -6.73 -1.39
CA ILE A 87 -13.33 -6.95 -2.61
C ILE A 87 -14.22 -6.65 -3.82
N LEU A 88 -13.82 -5.64 -4.59
CA LEU A 88 -14.47 -5.24 -5.83
C LEU A 88 -14.00 -6.11 -7.00
N ARG A 89 -12.67 -6.33 -7.08
CA ARG A 89 -12.05 -7.19 -8.10
C ARG A 89 -10.65 -7.62 -7.72
N TYR A 90 -10.18 -8.67 -8.38
CA TYR A 90 -8.76 -9.03 -8.41
C TYR A 90 -8.21 -8.61 -9.77
N PRO A 91 -7.36 -7.56 -9.84
CA PRO A 91 -6.78 -7.12 -11.11
C PRO A 91 -5.86 -8.19 -11.72
N ASP A 92 -5.67 -8.14 -13.03
CA ASP A 92 -4.60 -8.87 -13.72
C ASP A 92 -3.27 -8.14 -13.49
N PRO A 93 -2.34 -8.68 -12.68
CA PRO A 93 -1.10 -7.99 -12.40
C PRO A 93 -0.19 -7.90 -13.62
N GLU A 94 -0.22 -8.88 -14.52
CA GLU A 94 0.63 -8.88 -15.72
C GLU A 94 0.21 -7.75 -16.68
N ALA A 95 -1.09 -7.53 -16.83
CA ALA A 95 -1.60 -6.40 -17.62
C ALA A 95 -1.13 -5.05 -17.06
N ILE A 96 -1.27 -4.85 -15.74
CA ILE A 96 -0.89 -3.60 -15.06
C ILE A 96 0.63 -3.39 -15.11
N LEU A 97 1.42 -4.44 -14.91
CA LEU A 97 2.88 -4.35 -14.85
C LEU A 97 3.53 -4.23 -16.24
N ARG A 98 2.79 -4.43 -17.34
CA ARG A 98 3.25 -4.13 -18.70
C ARG A 98 3.11 -2.66 -19.07
N GLU A 99 2.25 -1.92 -18.38
CA GLU A 99 2.13 -0.47 -18.60
C GLU A 99 3.48 0.21 -18.28
N PRO A 100 3.91 1.18 -19.10
CA PRO A 100 5.14 1.92 -18.83
C PRO A 100 5.02 2.61 -17.47
N GLU A 101 6.14 2.75 -16.75
CA GLU A 101 6.10 3.54 -15.52
C GLU A 101 5.66 4.96 -15.85
N PRO A 102 4.77 5.56 -15.03
CA PRO A 102 4.38 6.94 -15.22
C PRO A 102 5.63 7.81 -15.16
N VAL A 103 5.83 8.60 -16.22
CA VAL A 103 6.92 9.57 -16.27
C VAL A 103 6.64 10.62 -15.20
N GLU A 104 7.57 10.79 -14.25
CA GLU A 104 7.52 11.92 -13.33
C GLU A 104 7.53 13.21 -14.17
N LEU A 105 6.40 13.91 -14.20
CA LEU A 105 6.35 15.23 -14.81
C LEU A 105 7.26 16.14 -13.99
N PRO A 106 8.19 16.87 -14.62
CA PRO A 106 9.03 17.81 -13.90
C PRO A 106 8.14 18.78 -13.12
N LEU A 107 8.42 18.90 -11.82
CA LEU A 107 7.78 19.87 -10.95
C LEU A 107 8.05 21.27 -11.53
N ALA A 108 7.01 21.93 -12.03
CA ALA A 108 7.03 23.35 -12.38
C ALA A 108 7.01 24.22 -11.12
#